data_AF-X1FCX4-F1
#
_entry.id   AF-X1FCX4-F1
#
_cell.length_a   1.000
_cell.length_b   1.000
_cell.length_c   1.000
_cell.angle_alpha   90.00
_cell.angle_beta   90.00
_cell.angle_gamma   90.00
#
_symmetry.space_group_name_H-M   'P 1'
#
loop_
_entity.id
_entity.type
_entity.pdbx_description
1 polymer ?
#
loop_
_entity_poly.entity_id
_entity_poly.type
_entity_poly.pdbx_seq_one_letter_code
_entity_poly.pdbx_strand_id
1 'polypeptide(L)'
;EEFGVYALRAEEEVSIAGRCTVFAESDMISKQQEGYSKESIIKGLCKALVRNYLNNVCKGKKMYPPFVFQGGVAANSGIKNAFEEELGYEVIVHENYYVMGAFGSAILAKEHVNGQISSFHGLKVSEMNVAPGSFVCPDCANRCTVKYLVRQEDKSRVTGREKDDAIFARWNSRCGKW
;
A
#
# COMPACT_ATOMS: atom_id res chain seq x y z
N GLU A 1 16.18 -0.36 -12.65
CA GLU A 1 14.98 -1.12 -13.08
C GLU A 1 15.11 -1.52 -14.54
N GLU A 2 15.77 -2.64 -14.84
CA GLU A 2 15.84 -3.16 -16.22
C GLU A 2 15.24 -4.57 -16.35
N PHE A 3 14.95 -5.24 -15.22
CA PHE A 3 14.57 -6.65 -15.17
C PHE A 3 13.38 -7.01 -16.08
N GLY A 4 12.33 -6.18 -16.08
CA GLY A 4 11.17 -6.40 -16.94
C GLY A 4 11.47 -6.27 -18.44
N VAL A 5 12.44 -5.44 -18.82
CA VAL A 5 12.83 -5.23 -20.22
C VAL A 5 13.60 -6.44 -20.76
N TYR A 6 14.39 -7.14 -19.93
CA TYR A 6 15.05 -8.38 -20.34
C TYR A 6 14.06 -9.46 -20.74
N ALA A 7 12.91 -9.58 -20.04
CA ALA A 7 11.86 -10.53 -20.41
C ALA A 7 11.31 -10.29 -21.82
N LEU A 8 11.28 -9.03 -22.27
CA LEU A 8 10.78 -8.65 -23.60
C LEU A 8 11.79 -8.94 -24.74
N ARG A 9 13.06 -9.18 -24.39
CA ARG A 9 14.15 -9.46 -25.35
C ARG A 9 14.33 -10.96 -25.61
N ALA A 10 13.63 -11.83 -24.91
CA ALA A 10 13.80 -13.27 -25.02
C ALA A 10 13.41 -13.78 -26.42
N GLU A 11 14.33 -14.49 -27.06
CA GLU A 11 14.13 -15.09 -28.40
C GLU A 11 13.59 -16.52 -28.33
N GLU A 12 13.75 -17.18 -27.18
CA GLU A 12 13.31 -18.55 -26.91
C GLU A 12 12.43 -18.59 -25.65
N GLU A 13 11.55 -19.59 -25.58
CA GLU A 13 10.72 -19.82 -24.40
C GLU A 13 11.32 -20.88 -23.50
N VAL A 14 11.34 -20.61 -22.20
CA VAL A 14 11.68 -21.59 -21.17
C VAL A 14 10.59 -21.60 -20.09
N SER A 15 10.19 -22.78 -19.66
CA SER A 15 9.24 -22.94 -18.56
C SER A 15 9.98 -22.92 -17.24
N ILE A 16 9.53 -22.07 -16.31
CA ILE A 16 10.00 -22.02 -14.93
C ILE A 16 8.92 -22.56 -13.98
N ALA A 17 9.31 -23.39 -13.02
CA ALA A 17 8.46 -23.90 -11.96
C ALA A 17 8.10 -22.78 -10.96
N GLY A 18 7.07 -21.98 -11.27
CA GLY A 18 6.68 -20.81 -10.47
C GLY A 18 5.62 -21.05 -9.39
N ARG A 19 5.51 -22.26 -8.82
CA ARG A 19 4.50 -22.50 -7.76
C ARG A 19 4.93 -21.96 -6.39
N CYS A 20 6.23 -22.00 -6.11
CA CYS A 20 6.86 -21.52 -4.88
C CYS A 20 8.13 -20.76 -5.29
N THR A 21 8.41 -19.62 -4.64
CA THR A 21 9.57 -18.78 -4.96
C THR A 21 10.90 -19.51 -4.76
N VAL A 22 11.00 -20.37 -3.74
CA VAL A 22 12.21 -21.16 -3.45
C VAL A 22 12.50 -22.16 -4.57
N PHE A 23 11.46 -22.82 -5.10
CA PHE A 23 11.62 -23.77 -6.20
C PHE A 23 11.84 -23.06 -7.55
N ALA A 24 11.26 -21.86 -7.73
CA ALA A 24 11.51 -21.06 -8.91
C ALA A 24 12.99 -20.67 -9.03
N GLU A 25 13.64 -20.27 -7.92
CA GLU A 25 15.07 -19.95 -7.90
C GLU A 25 15.93 -21.17 -8.29
N SER A 26 15.67 -22.33 -7.69
CA SER A 26 16.40 -23.57 -7.99
C SER A 26 16.25 -23.97 -9.46
N ASP A 27 15.04 -23.85 -10.01
CA ASP A 27 14.77 -24.16 -11.41
C ASP A 27 15.44 -23.17 -12.37
N MET A 28 15.44 -21.88 -12.03
CA MET A 28 16.17 -20.86 -12.81
C MET A 28 17.68 -21.17 -12.88
N ILE A 29 18.28 -21.62 -11.78
CA ILE A 29 19.70 -22.04 -11.76
C ILE A 29 19.91 -23.26 -12.67
N SER A 30 19.01 -24.26 -12.63
CA SER A 30 19.06 -25.41 -13.56
C SER A 30 18.98 -24.95 -15.01
N LYS A 31 18.04 -24.07 -15.35
CA LYS A 31 17.90 -23.53 -16.72
C LYS A 31 19.12 -22.75 -17.17
N GLN A 32 19.76 -22.02 -16.26
CA GLN A 32 21.02 -21.36 -16.57
C GLN A 32 22.13 -22.39 -16.89
N GLN A 33 22.23 -23.48 -16.14
CA GLN A 33 23.20 -24.56 -16.39
C GLN A 33 22.92 -25.34 -17.68
N GLU A 34 21.65 -25.45 -18.07
CA GLU A 34 21.21 -26.00 -19.36
C GLU A 34 21.57 -25.09 -20.55
N GLY A 35 21.99 -23.85 -20.30
CA GLY A 35 22.47 -22.91 -21.32
C GLY A 35 21.45 -21.88 -21.79
N TYR A 36 20.26 -21.81 -21.17
CA TYR A 36 19.25 -20.81 -21.54
C TYR A 36 19.74 -19.39 -21.26
N SER A 37 19.35 -18.46 -22.14
CA SER A 37 19.68 -17.05 -21.94
C SER A 37 19.00 -16.47 -20.70
N LYS A 38 19.56 -15.37 -20.17
CA LYS A 38 18.97 -14.69 -19.00
C LYS A 38 17.58 -14.14 -19.34
N GLU A 39 17.43 -13.59 -20.53
CA GLU A 39 16.20 -13.05 -21.09
C GLU A 39 15.11 -14.12 -21.09
N SER A 40 15.42 -15.32 -21.62
CA SER A 40 14.52 -16.48 -21.63
C SER A 40 14.07 -16.84 -20.22
N ILE A 41 15.02 -17.00 -19.29
CA ILE A 41 14.74 -17.38 -17.90
C ILE A 41 13.85 -16.34 -17.21
N ILE A 42 14.11 -15.05 -17.42
CA ILE A 42 13.30 -13.95 -16.86
C ILE A 42 11.89 -13.94 -17.46
N LYS A 43 11.74 -14.15 -18.78
CA LYS A 43 10.43 -14.29 -19.43
C LYS A 43 9.66 -15.48 -18.86
N GLY A 44 10.34 -16.63 -18.72
CA GLY A 44 9.80 -17.84 -18.12
C GLY A 44 9.30 -17.62 -16.69
N LEU A 45 10.09 -16.91 -15.86
CA LEU A 45 9.69 -16.53 -14.51
C LEU A 45 8.45 -15.63 -14.51
N CYS A 46 8.39 -14.60 -15.38
CA CYS A 46 7.24 -13.70 -15.47
C CYS A 46 5.96 -14.48 -15.81
N LYS A 47 6.02 -15.36 -16.82
CA LYS A 47 4.92 -16.26 -17.18
C LYS A 47 4.51 -17.16 -16.02
N ALA A 48 5.48 -17.76 -15.33
CA ALA A 48 5.21 -18.66 -14.22
C ALA A 48 4.49 -17.97 -13.06
N LEU A 49 4.88 -16.72 -12.73
CA LEU A 49 4.23 -15.90 -11.71
C LEU A 49 2.79 -15.53 -12.11
N VAL A 50 2.58 -15.08 -13.35
CA VAL A 50 1.24 -14.74 -13.86
C VAL A 50 0.33 -15.97 -13.84
N ARG A 51 0.79 -17.11 -14.38
CA ARG A 51 0.03 -18.36 -14.36
C ARG A 51 -0.33 -18.79 -12.94
N ASN A 52 0.61 -18.65 -12.00
CA ASN A 52 0.35 -18.94 -10.59
C ASN A 52 -0.79 -18.07 -10.04
N TYR A 53 -0.71 -16.76 -10.28
CA TYR A 53 -1.72 -15.82 -9.81
C TYR A 53 -3.11 -16.16 -10.39
N LEU A 54 -3.20 -16.36 -11.71
CA LEU A 54 -4.45 -16.71 -12.37
C LEU A 54 -5.03 -18.03 -11.84
N ASN A 55 -4.18 -19.05 -11.65
CA ASN A 55 -4.61 -20.39 -11.22
C ASN A 55 -4.98 -20.50 -9.74
N ASN A 56 -4.47 -19.62 -8.87
CA ASN A 56 -4.71 -19.68 -7.44
C ASN A 56 -5.69 -18.59 -6.95
N VAL A 57 -5.54 -17.37 -7.46
CA VAL A 57 -6.31 -16.19 -7.00
C VAL A 57 -7.52 -15.92 -7.88
N CYS A 58 -7.40 -16.13 -9.19
CA CYS A 58 -8.49 -15.92 -10.14
C CYS A 58 -9.30 -17.19 -10.44
N LYS A 59 -8.92 -18.33 -9.85
CA LYS A 59 -9.57 -19.61 -10.09
C LYS A 59 -11.08 -19.54 -9.91
N GLY A 60 -11.82 -19.95 -10.94
CA GLY A 60 -13.28 -19.97 -10.93
C GLY A 60 -13.96 -18.61 -11.09
N LYS A 61 -13.20 -17.52 -11.28
CA LYS A 61 -13.76 -16.19 -11.55
C LYS A 61 -13.88 -15.99 -13.05
N LYS A 62 -15.03 -15.49 -13.51
CA LYS A 62 -15.17 -14.96 -14.87
C LYS A 62 -14.50 -13.59 -14.91
N MET A 63 -13.54 -13.42 -15.81
CA MET A 63 -12.75 -12.20 -15.96
C MET A 63 -13.11 -11.54 -17.29
N TYR A 64 -13.33 -10.22 -17.27
CA TYR A 64 -13.71 -9.44 -18.44
C TYR A 64 -12.87 -8.15 -18.48
N PRO A 65 -12.50 -7.66 -19.68
CA PRO A 65 -11.81 -6.39 -19.83
C PRO A 65 -12.74 -5.20 -19.49
N PRO A 66 -12.18 -4.00 -19.19
CA PRO A 66 -10.75 -3.68 -19.18
C PRO A 66 -10.01 -4.26 -17.96
N PHE A 67 -8.78 -4.73 -18.16
CA PHE A 67 -7.91 -5.18 -17.07
C PHE A 67 -7.02 -4.05 -16.60
N VAL A 68 -6.97 -3.82 -15.29
CA VAL A 68 -6.13 -2.80 -14.67
C VAL A 68 -5.18 -3.47 -13.71
N PHE A 69 -3.88 -3.19 -13.85
CA PHE A 69 -2.84 -3.74 -12.99
C PHE A 69 -2.22 -2.63 -12.13
N GLN A 70 -2.16 -2.86 -10.82
CA GLN A 70 -1.85 -1.87 -9.79
C GLN A 70 -0.87 -2.42 -8.76
N GLY A 71 -0.18 -1.54 -8.05
CA GLY A 71 0.83 -1.88 -7.05
C GLY A 71 2.25 -1.94 -7.63
N GLY A 72 3.26 -2.14 -6.78
CA GLY A 72 4.68 -1.99 -7.17
C GLY A 72 5.13 -2.89 -8.32
N VAL A 73 4.54 -4.09 -8.46
CA VAL A 73 4.87 -5.02 -9.55
C VAL A 73 4.32 -4.55 -10.90
N ALA A 74 3.35 -3.63 -10.93
CA ALA A 74 2.81 -3.07 -12.17
C ALA A 74 3.86 -2.29 -12.98
N ALA A 75 4.95 -1.85 -12.34
CA ALA A 75 6.12 -1.26 -13.00
C ALA A 75 6.88 -2.26 -13.89
N ASN A 76 6.71 -3.56 -13.66
CA ASN A 76 7.46 -4.59 -14.37
C ASN A 76 6.78 -4.91 -15.71
N SER A 77 7.38 -4.40 -16.79
CA SER A 77 6.90 -4.60 -18.16
C SER A 77 6.84 -6.07 -18.59
N GLY A 78 7.71 -6.93 -18.07
CA GLY A 78 7.68 -8.38 -18.32
C GLY A 78 6.47 -9.06 -17.69
N ILE A 79 6.06 -8.64 -16.48
CA ILE A 79 4.83 -9.13 -15.84
C ILE A 79 3.59 -8.61 -16.57
N LYS A 80 3.58 -7.32 -16.97
CA LYS A 80 2.50 -6.76 -17.80
C LYS A 80 2.33 -7.58 -19.08
N ASN A 81 3.41 -7.79 -19.82
CA ASN A 81 3.39 -8.56 -21.06
C ASN A 81 2.93 -10.02 -20.82
N ALA A 82 3.40 -10.67 -19.76
CA ALA A 82 2.95 -12.01 -19.41
C ALA A 82 1.44 -12.07 -19.07
N PHE A 83 0.88 -11.06 -18.41
CA PHE A 83 -0.57 -10.96 -18.22
C PHE A 83 -1.30 -10.76 -19.54
N GLU A 84 -0.81 -9.89 -20.42
CA GLU A 84 -1.44 -9.64 -21.73
C GLU A 84 -1.44 -10.90 -22.60
N GLU A 85 -0.35 -11.68 -22.60
CA GLU A 85 -0.26 -12.96 -23.30
C GLU A 85 -1.25 -14.00 -22.74
N GLU A 86 -1.37 -14.13 -21.42
CA GLU A 86 -2.25 -15.13 -20.79
C GLU A 86 -3.74 -14.73 -20.81
N LEU A 87 -4.04 -13.42 -20.78
CA LEU A 87 -5.41 -12.90 -20.82
C LEU A 87 -5.91 -12.72 -22.26
N GLY A 88 -5.03 -12.45 -23.22
CA GLY A 88 -5.38 -12.11 -24.60
C GLY A 88 -5.95 -10.70 -24.78
N TYR A 89 -5.76 -9.83 -23.78
CA TYR A 89 -6.25 -8.45 -23.77
C TYR A 89 -5.18 -7.51 -23.22
N GLU A 90 -5.27 -6.23 -23.59
CA GLU A 90 -4.43 -5.18 -23.02
C GLU A 90 -4.64 -5.06 -21.51
N VAL A 91 -3.53 -4.84 -20.79
CA VAL A 91 -3.51 -4.61 -19.35
C VAL A 91 -3.09 -3.17 -19.09
N ILE A 92 -3.99 -2.39 -18.50
CA ILE A 92 -3.79 -0.97 -18.25
C ILE A 92 -2.97 -0.79 -16.96
N VAL A 93 -1.86 -0.05 -17.06
CA VAL A 93 -1.06 0.37 -15.90
C VAL A 93 -1.11 1.89 -15.81
N HIS A 94 -1.65 2.40 -14.70
CA HIS A 94 -1.76 3.85 -14.46
C HIS A 94 -0.40 4.42 -14.02
N GLU A 95 -0.02 5.63 -14.43
CA GLU A 95 1.26 6.28 -14.05
C GLU A 95 1.49 6.33 -12.52
N ASN A 96 0.41 6.46 -11.75
CA ASN A 96 0.40 6.52 -10.29
C ASN A 96 0.17 5.15 -9.61
N TYR A 97 0.49 4.03 -10.29
CA TYR A 97 0.21 2.66 -9.83
C TYR A 97 0.68 2.34 -8.41
N TYR A 98 1.68 3.05 -7.88
CA TYR A 98 2.30 2.85 -6.58
C TYR A 98 1.53 3.53 -5.42
N VAL A 99 0.65 4.49 -5.71
CA VAL A 99 -0.13 5.24 -4.70
C VAL A 99 -1.64 5.06 -4.79
N MET A 100 -2.14 4.29 -5.77
CA MET A 100 -3.59 4.14 -5.99
C MET A 100 -4.35 3.60 -4.76
N GLY A 101 -3.71 2.75 -3.93
CA GLY A 101 -4.31 2.31 -2.66
C GLY A 101 -4.52 3.46 -1.67
N ALA A 102 -3.55 4.38 -1.54
CA ALA A 102 -3.67 5.56 -0.69
C ALA A 102 -4.74 6.53 -1.24
N PHE A 103 -4.80 6.68 -2.56
CA PHE A 103 -5.83 7.48 -3.22
C PHE A 103 -7.24 6.95 -2.97
N GLY A 104 -7.44 5.63 -3.09
CA GLY A 104 -8.71 4.98 -2.75
C GLY A 104 -9.11 5.21 -1.29
N SER A 105 -8.17 5.06 -0.36
CA SER A 105 -8.42 5.36 1.06
C SER A 105 -8.82 6.81 1.30
N ALA A 106 -8.22 7.77 0.59
CA ALA A 106 -8.58 9.18 0.70
C ALA A 106 -10.00 9.46 0.17
N ILE A 107 -10.42 8.80 -0.92
CA ILE A 107 -11.79 8.88 -1.43
C ILE A 107 -12.77 8.33 -0.39
N LEU A 108 -12.52 7.14 0.15
CA LEU A 108 -13.38 6.53 1.17
C LEU A 108 -13.49 7.42 2.41
N ALA A 109 -12.39 8.03 2.85
CA ALA A 109 -12.40 8.99 3.96
C ALA A 109 -13.25 10.22 3.65
N LYS A 110 -13.12 10.79 2.44
CA LYS A 110 -13.93 11.93 1.97
C LYS A 110 -15.43 11.59 1.93
N GLU A 111 -15.78 10.42 1.42
CA GLU A 111 -17.16 9.92 1.37
C GLU A 111 -17.73 9.72 2.79
N HIS A 112 -16.94 9.12 3.69
CA HIS A 112 -17.35 8.89 5.07
C HIS A 112 -17.64 10.20 5.82
N VAL A 113 -16.81 11.22 5.59
CA VAL A 113 -16.98 12.56 6.19
C VAL A 113 -18.22 13.27 5.61
N ASN A 114 -18.65 12.95 4.38
CA ASN A 114 -19.89 13.44 3.76
C ASN A 114 -20.13 14.95 3.92
N GLY A 115 -19.09 15.77 3.69
CA GLY A 115 -19.16 17.23 3.80
C GLY A 115 -19.10 17.78 5.24
N GLN A 116 -18.96 16.93 6.26
CA GLN A 116 -18.62 17.38 7.62
C GLN A 116 -17.20 17.97 7.64
N ILE A 117 -16.96 18.90 8.54
CA ILE A 117 -15.60 19.44 8.74
C ILE A 117 -14.80 18.38 9.50
N SER A 118 -13.72 17.90 8.89
CA SER A 118 -12.79 16.99 9.56
C SER A 118 -12.05 17.71 10.69
N SER A 119 -11.81 17.02 11.80
CA SER A 119 -10.89 17.47 12.86
C SER A 119 -9.41 17.32 12.48
N PHE A 120 -9.12 16.93 11.24
CA PHE A 120 -7.77 16.86 10.71
C PHE A 120 -7.19 18.27 10.51
N HIS A 121 -6.19 18.62 11.32
CA HIS A 121 -5.54 19.93 11.30
C HIS A 121 -4.56 20.13 10.12
N GLY A 122 -4.49 19.17 9.20
CA GLY A 122 -3.60 19.21 8.03
C GLY A 122 -2.20 18.67 8.32
N LEU A 123 -1.41 18.50 7.25
CA LEU A 123 -0.04 17.99 7.33
C LEU A 123 0.95 19.00 7.92
N LYS A 124 0.58 20.30 7.95
CA LYS A 124 1.40 21.37 8.53
C LYS A 124 1.47 21.33 10.05
N VAL A 125 0.78 20.39 10.71
CA VAL A 125 0.85 20.23 12.17
C VAL A 125 2.30 20.01 12.67
N SER A 126 3.16 19.40 11.85
CA SER A 126 4.58 19.22 12.17
C SER A 126 5.37 20.52 12.21
N GLU A 127 4.87 21.58 11.55
CA GLU A 127 5.47 22.91 11.53
C GLU A 127 4.84 23.85 12.57
N MET A 128 3.76 23.41 13.22
CA MET A 128 3.09 24.22 14.24
C MET A 128 3.93 24.27 15.51
N ASN A 129 4.02 25.47 16.08
CA ASN A 129 4.62 25.65 17.40
C ASN A 129 3.63 25.15 18.46
N VAL A 130 3.84 23.93 18.94
CA VAL A 130 2.93 23.23 19.86
C VAL A 130 3.54 23.03 21.23
N ALA A 131 2.73 23.16 22.27
CA ALA A 131 3.10 22.83 23.64
C ALA A 131 2.37 21.57 24.11
N PRO A 132 3.07 20.60 24.73
CA PRO A 132 2.42 19.51 25.42
C PRO A 132 1.82 19.98 26.76
N GLY A 133 0.80 19.28 27.23
CA GLY A 133 0.25 19.43 28.56
C GLY A 133 -0.30 18.13 29.12
N SER A 134 -0.64 18.15 30.40
CA SER A 134 -1.30 17.01 31.03
C SER A 134 -2.21 17.44 32.17
N PHE A 135 -3.20 16.61 32.46
CA PHE A 135 -4.01 16.71 33.67
C PHE A 135 -4.36 15.31 34.17
N VAL A 136 -4.66 15.21 35.46
CA VAL A 136 -5.19 13.97 36.05
C VAL A 136 -6.71 13.99 35.94
N CYS A 137 -7.29 12.96 35.31
CA CYS A 137 -8.73 12.78 35.14
C CYS A 137 -9.35 12.20 36.43
N PRO A 138 -10.27 12.90 37.12
CA PRO A 138 -10.88 12.41 38.36
C PRO A 138 -12.13 11.54 38.15
N ASP A 139 -12.56 11.30 36.90
CA ASP A 139 -13.90 10.78 36.60
C ASP A 139 -14.12 9.30 36.93
N CYS A 140 -13.05 8.52 37.12
CA CYS A 140 -13.15 7.12 37.52
C CYS A 140 -11.91 6.67 38.30
N ALA A 141 -11.95 5.45 38.83
CA ALA A 141 -10.86 4.87 39.62
C ALA A 141 -9.51 4.80 38.90
N ASN A 142 -9.48 4.83 37.56
CA ASN A 142 -8.24 4.76 36.79
C ASN A 142 -7.32 5.99 36.95
N ARG A 143 -7.86 7.13 37.40
CA ARG A 143 -7.13 8.40 37.60
C ARG A 143 -6.08 8.70 36.52
N CYS A 144 -6.47 8.55 35.26
CA CYS A 144 -5.52 8.62 34.14
C CYS A 144 -4.85 9.99 34.07
N THR A 145 -3.53 10.01 33.84
CA THR A 145 -2.80 11.22 33.43
C THR A 145 -3.01 11.42 31.93
N VAL A 146 -4.05 12.16 31.57
CA VAL A 146 -4.36 12.49 30.17
C VAL A 146 -3.36 13.51 29.69
N LYS A 147 -2.74 13.24 28.55
CA LYS A 147 -1.85 14.17 27.86
C LYS A 147 -2.60 14.86 26.75
N TYR A 148 -2.25 16.11 26.46
CA TYR A 148 -2.85 16.88 25.38
C TYR A 148 -1.81 17.73 24.64
N LEU A 149 -2.14 18.15 23.42
CA LEU A 149 -1.37 19.07 22.59
C LEU A 149 -2.21 20.31 22.28
N VAL A 150 -1.59 21.48 22.31
CA VAL A 150 -2.18 22.80 22.04
C VAL A 150 -1.15 23.68 21.33
N ARG A 151 -1.58 24.75 20.64
CA ARG A 151 -0.66 25.81 20.17
C ARG A 151 0.08 26.43 21.35
N GLN A 152 1.34 26.78 21.13
CA GLN A 152 2.19 27.40 22.15
C GLN A 152 1.56 28.68 22.73
N GLU A 153 0.90 29.48 21.89
CA GLU A 153 0.23 30.74 22.27
C GLU A 153 -1.00 30.54 23.16
N ASP A 154 -1.72 29.43 22.99
CA ASP A 154 -2.94 29.12 23.75
C ASP A 154 -2.64 28.35 25.05
N LYS A 155 -1.39 27.94 25.26
CA LYS A 155 -0.99 27.09 26.37
C LYS A 155 -1.36 27.65 27.75
N SER A 156 -1.29 28.97 27.92
CA SER A 156 -1.64 29.63 29.17
C SER A 156 -3.15 29.73 29.40
N ARG A 157 -3.97 29.49 28.38
CA ARG A 157 -5.42 29.69 28.39
C ARG A 157 -6.21 28.40 28.53
N VAL A 158 -5.59 27.23 28.34
CA VAL A 158 -6.26 25.92 28.37
C VAL A 158 -5.77 25.05 29.52
N THR A 159 -6.66 24.28 30.13
CA THR A 159 -6.27 23.26 31.14
C THR A 159 -6.15 21.87 30.54
N GLY A 160 -6.68 21.67 29.33
CA GLY A 160 -6.69 20.40 28.62
C GLY A 160 -8.03 19.65 28.76
N ARG A 161 -8.94 20.11 29.61
CA ARG A 161 -10.23 19.46 29.92
C ARG A 161 -11.39 20.01 29.09
N GLU A 162 -11.24 21.20 28.54
CA GLU A 162 -12.29 21.94 27.82
C GLU A 162 -12.54 21.37 26.43
N LYS A 163 -13.79 21.38 25.92
CA LYS A 163 -14.02 21.13 24.49
C LYS A 163 -13.73 22.40 23.70
N ASP A 164 -12.46 22.74 23.60
CA ASP A 164 -11.93 23.91 22.90
C ASP A 164 -11.16 23.46 21.65
N ASP A 165 -11.39 24.13 20.53
CA ASP A 165 -10.71 23.88 19.24
C ASP A 165 -9.20 24.20 19.31
N ALA A 166 -8.75 24.91 20.36
CA ALA A 166 -7.33 25.11 20.62
C ALA A 166 -6.57 23.79 20.95
N ILE A 167 -7.29 22.75 21.42
CA ILE A 167 -6.69 21.47 21.80
C ILE A 167 -6.73 20.49 20.64
N PHE A 168 -5.56 20.18 20.07
CA PHE A 168 -5.41 19.35 18.87
C PHE A 168 -5.61 17.86 19.10
N ALA A 169 -5.16 17.36 20.24
CA ALA A 169 -5.15 15.94 20.53
C ALA A 169 -5.17 15.69 22.03
N ARG A 170 -5.78 14.57 22.41
CA ARG A 170 -5.71 13.99 23.75
C ARG A 170 -5.39 12.51 23.63
N TRP A 171 -4.63 11.99 24.58
CA TRP A 171 -4.35 10.56 24.64
C TRP A 171 -4.05 10.12 26.08
N ASN A 172 -3.86 8.80 26.24
CA ASN A 172 -3.60 8.12 27.51
C ASN A 172 -4.83 7.98 28.44
N SER A 173 -6.04 8.06 27.87
CA SER A 173 -7.29 7.70 28.57
C SER A 173 -7.49 6.18 28.59
N ARG A 174 -7.77 5.60 29.76
CA ARG A 174 -8.03 4.16 29.90
C ARG A 174 -9.50 3.78 29.73
N CYS A 175 -10.41 4.71 30.00
CA CYS A 175 -11.87 4.47 29.95
C CYS A 175 -12.53 4.98 28.65
N GLY A 176 -11.77 5.52 27.71
CA GLY A 176 -12.29 6.03 26.43
C GLY A 176 -13.02 7.38 26.51
N LYS A 177 -12.99 8.08 27.67
CA LYS A 177 -13.64 9.39 27.83
C LYS A 177 -12.97 10.51 27.01
N TRP A 178 -11.65 10.44 26.79
CA TRP A 178 -10.81 11.50 26.23
C TRP A 178 -10.04 10.98 25.04
#